data_AF-A0A6P8W5J3-F1
#
_entry.id   AF-A0A6P8W5J3-F1
#
_cell.length_a   1.000
_cell.length_b   1.000
_cell.length_c   1.000
_cell.angle_alpha   90.00
_cell.angle_beta   90.00
_cell.angle_gamma   90.00
#
_symmetry.space_group_name_H-M   'P 1'
#
loop_
_entity.id
_entity.type
_entity.pdbx_description
1 polymer ?
#
loop_
_entity_poly.entity_id
_entity_poly.type
_entity_poly.pdbx_seq_one_letter_code
_entity_poly.pdbx_strand_id
1 'polypeptide(L)'
;MTSATGEDEVVAELLPTFRYFTWHTCVLGIIGCAVMMFLINAIYASASIAFMLLLLLLIHYLSPTSSWGYISQALIFHQVRKYLLMLDVRKDHVKFWRPQVLLMVSNPRSSVGLIKFINDIKKSGLYVLGHVQLGDLDTLPSDPLQSQYDSWLSLVDHLNIKSFVNLTLADSVRHGVQHLLFISGLGGMRPNTLVLGFYDDSLPKDTLIDPSLSICSTSDPSGSLQDFDHDQEPPLFHFSSVRGSVDRQDGGEIGDGKVLGPQEYVAIIADAMKMLKNVVLARNFNDFDRSVVLSPSSPVFVDVWPVNLLRPDSSSYVDTCSFFLLQLACILNMVRSWRKARLRLFLCVEEGRSVRGSEEKLGQLLKELRIKAQVFSVPWDQQVALHWQRQGERKQQSDTNNEDKEKIEEEEEEDDYVNSFPSNATRLSDDYLSAVNKLILDPARPPPAVRFLYLPRPPADTRRYTTYLHQLELLTQDLGPTLLIHGVTPVITTDL
;
A
#
# COMPACT_ATOMS: atom_id res chain seq x y z
N MET A 1 14.38 33.05 32.23
CA MET A 1 15.70 32.66 32.76
C MET A 1 15.47 31.91 34.06
N THR A 2 15.19 30.62 33.94
CA THR A 2 15.10 29.67 35.04
C THR A 2 15.28 28.28 34.43
N SER A 3 16.25 27.57 35.01
CA SER A 3 16.66 26.17 34.83
C SER A 3 15.67 25.23 34.14
N ALA A 4 16.10 24.67 33.00
CA ALA A 4 15.66 23.36 32.54
C ALA A 4 16.76 22.35 32.90
N THR A 5 16.68 21.83 34.12
CA THR A 5 17.33 20.59 34.55
C THR A 5 16.45 19.44 34.06
N GLY A 6 16.97 18.54 33.22
CA GLY A 6 16.24 17.30 32.91
C GLY A 6 16.45 16.65 31.55
N GLU A 7 17.62 16.77 30.90
CA GLU A 7 17.90 16.01 29.66
C GLU A 7 19.31 15.36 29.65
N ASP A 8 19.86 15.04 30.83
CA ASP A 8 21.15 14.32 30.95
C ASP A 8 20.98 12.88 31.46
N GLU A 9 19.75 12.37 31.50
CA GLU A 9 19.48 10.96 31.81
C GLU A 9 19.18 10.21 30.51
N VAL A 10 19.85 9.07 30.30
CA VAL A 10 19.74 8.13 29.16
C VAL A 10 20.68 8.35 27.96
N VAL A 11 21.92 8.78 28.17
CA VAL A 11 23.05 8.39 27.28
C VAL A 11 24.26 7.97 28.12
N ALA A 12 24.19 6.78 28.70
CA ALA A 12 25.37 6.09 29.23
C ALA A 12 26.14 5.42 28.06
N GLU A 13 26.60 6.22 27.11
CA GLU A 13 27.53 5.79 26.06
C GLU A 13 28.81 6.63 26.22
N LEU A 14 29.83 6.04 26.86
CA LEU A 14 31.24 6.45 26.92
C LEU A 14 31.56 7.85 26.36
N LEU A 15 31.07 8.92 26.99
CA LEU A 15 31.61 10.27 26.81
C LEU A 15 32.76 10.40 27.81
N PRO A 16 34.03 10.32 27.38
CA PRO A 16 35.14 10.55 28.30
C PRO A 16 35.08 12.00 28.77
N THR A 17 34.58 12.23 29.98
CA THR A 17 34.52 13.54 30.66
C THR A 17 35.90 14.00 31.17
N PHE A 18 36.98 13.45 30.61
CA PHE A 18 38.34 13.75 31.02
C PHE A 18 38.86 15.00 30.31
N ARG A 19 39.21 16.05 31.08
CA ARG A 19 39.61 17.37 30.57
C ARG A 19 40.77 17.37 29.55
N TYR A 20 41.64 16.36 29.58
CA TYR A 20 42.80 16.25 28.69
C TYR A 20 42.67 15.18 27.60
N PHE A 21 41.49 14.55 27.49
CA PHE A 21 41.26 13.56 26.44
C PHE A 21 40.92 14.28 25.12
N THR A 22 41.76 14.11 24.09
CA THR A 22 41.49 14.60 22.74
C THR A 22 41.79 13.50 21.73
N TRP A 23 41.08 13.46 20.60
CA TRP A 23 41.37 12.51 19.52
C TRP A 23 42.84 12.61 19.05
N HIS A 24 43.40 13.82 19.07
CA HIS A 24 44.79 14.07 18.68
C HIS A 24 45.81 13.36 19.58
N THR A 25 45.63 13.38 20.91
CA THR A 25 46.54 12.70 21.84
C THR A 25 46.46 11.18 21.73
N CYS A 26 45.27 10.63 21.48
CA CYS A 26 45.10 9.19 21.20
C CYS A 26 45.78 8.77 19.90
N VAL A 27 45.58 9.52 18.81
CA VAL A 27 46.23 9.22 17.51
C VAL A 27 47.75 9.32 17.64
N LEU A 28 48.26 10.32 18.35
CA LEU A 28 49.70 10.46 18.59
C LEU A 28 50.26 9.28 19.40
N GLY A 29 49.52 8.80 20.40
CA GLY A 29 49.87 7.59 21.15
C GLY A 29 49.93 6.34 20.27
N ILE A 30 48.91 6.12 19.42
CA ILE A 30 48.88 4.99 18.48
C ILE A 30 50.08 5.05 17.52
N ILE A 31 50.36 6.22 16.95
CA ILE A 31 51.50 6.42 16.04
C ILE A 31 52.82 6.17 16.78
N GLY A 32 52.99 6.72 17.98
CA GLY A 32 54.21 6.55 18.78
C GLY A 32 54.47 5.07 19.12
N CYS A 33 53.43 4.35 19.55
CA CYS A 33 53.52 2.91 19.81
C CYS A 33 53.85 2.12 18.54
N ALA A 34 53.21 2.43 17.41
CA ALA A 34 53.48 1.77 16.13
C ALA A 34 54.94 1.99 15.69
N VAL A 35 55.43 3.23 15.74
CA VAL A 35 56.82 3.57 15.38
C VAL A 35 57.80 2.79 16.25
N MET A 36 57.64 2.79 17.57
CA MET A 36 58.53 2.04 18.48
C MET A 36 58.52 0.54 18.19
N MET A 37 57.36 -0.04 17.85
CA MET A 37 57.26 -1.46 17.52
C MET A 37 58.06 -1.82 16.26
N PHE A 38 58.02 -0.98 15.21
CA PHE A 38 58.79 -1.18 13.99
C PHE A 38 60.30 -0.94 14.17
N LEU A 39 60.69 -0.04 15.08
CA LEU A 39 62.10 0.23 15.40
C LEU A 39 62.79 -0.95 16.11
N ILE A 40 62.07 -1.72 16.93
CA ILE A 40 62.64 -2.88 17.64
C ILE A 40 62.90 -4.03 16.67
N ASN A 41 61.86 -4.49 15.96
CA ASN A 41 62.01 -5.52 14.93
C ASN A 41 60.85 -5.49 13.93
N ALA A 42 61.13 -5.01 12.71
CA ALA A 42 60.12 -4.87 11.67
C ALA A 42 59.49 -6.20 11.20
N ILE A 43 60.22 -7.32 11.28
CA ILE A 43 59.72 -8.63 10.80
C ILE A 43 58.67 -9.18 11.78
N TYR A 44 58.98 -9.22 13.08
CA TYR A 44 58.02 -9.69 14.08
C TYR A 44 56.85 -8.71 14.28
N ALA A 45 57.10 -7.39 14.15
CA ALA A 45 56.06 -6.36 14.23
C ALA A 45 55.02 -6.51 13.10
N SER A 46 55.47 -6.67 11.86
CA SER A 46 54.57 -6.88 10.71
C SER A 46 53.83 -8.21 10.79
N ALA A 47 54.48 -9.28 11.25
CA ALA A 47 53.83 -10.57 11.49
C ALA A 47 52.74 -10.49 12.57
N SER A 48 52.98 -9.76 13.66
CA SER A 48 51.99 -9.56 14.74
C SER A 48 50.80 -8.72 14.29
N ILE A 49 51.02 -7.63 13.56
CA ILE A 49 49.93 -6.83 12.96
C ILE A 49 49.11 -7.68 11.99
N ALA A 50 49.78 -8.43 11.10
CA ALA A 50 49.09 -9.28 10.13
C ALA A 50 48.27 -10.37 10.84
N PHE A 51 48.80 -10.97 11.91
CA PHE A 51 48.07 -11.95 12.72
C PHE A 51 46.88 -11.31 13.43
N MET A 52 47.02 -10.11 14.01
CA MET A 52 45.93 -9.36 14.64
C MET A 52 44.84 -8.98 13.64
N LEU A 53 45.20 -8.52 12.44
CA LEU A 53 44.24 -8.21 11.37
C LEU A 53 43.54 -9.47 10.86
N LEU A 54 44.27 -10.58 10.70
CA LEU A 54 43.71 -11.86 10.33
C LEU A 54 42.72 -12.35 11.40
N LEU A 55 43.05 -12.20 12.68
CA LEU A 55 42.17 -12.57 13.78
C LEU A 55 40.94 -11.66 13.85
N LEU A 56 41.08 -10.35 13.59
CA LEU A 56 39.95 -9.42 13.49
C LEU A 56 39.05 -9.78 12.31
N LEU A 57 39.62 -10.07 11.15
CA LEU A 57 38.89 -10.53 9.97
C LEU A 57 38.21 -11.87 10.27
N LEU A 58 38.92 -12.83 10.85
CA LEU A 58 38.35 -14.12 11.24
C LEU A 58 37.18 -13.92 12.21
N ILE A 59 37.31 -13.09 13.24
CA ILE A 59 36.21 -12.77 14.16
C ILE A 59 35.06 -12.10 13.40
N HIS A 60 35.34 -11.15 12.51
CA HIS A 60 34.29 -10.46 11.75
C HIS A 60 33.53 -11.40 10.79
N TYR A 61 34.21 -12.37 10.19
CA TYR A 61 33.60 -13.31 9.24
C TYR A 61 33.03 -14.58 9.90
N LEU A 62 33.64 -15.07 10.99
CA LEU A 62 33.19 -16.28 11.71
C LEU A 62 32.29 -15.96 12.89
N SER A 63 32.27 -14.73 13.41
CA SER A 63 31.31 -14.38 14.45
C SER A 63 29.93 -14.54 13.84
N PRO A 64 29.13 -15.53 14.28
CA PRO A 64 27.71 -15.49 13.98
C PRO A 64 27.16 -14.17 14.55
N THR A 65 25.95 -13.79 14.15
CA THR A 65 25.17 -12.72 14.77
C THR A 65 24.87 -13.10 16.23
N SER A 66 25.90 -13.01 17.08
CA SER A 66 25.87 -13.47 18.45
C SER A 66 25.05 -12.49 19.27
N SER A 67 24.23 -13.03 20.17
CA SER A 67 23.32 -12.33 21.06
C SER A 67 24.01 -11.45 22.11
N TRP A 68 25.30 -11.13 21.95
CA TRP A 68 26.04 -10.12 22.69
C TRP A 68 25.57 -8.70 22.30
N GLY A 69 24.29 -8.46 22.60
CA GLY A 69 23.82 -7.31 23.35
C GLY A 69 24.04 -5.94 22.73
N TYR A 70 22.94 -5.37 22.23
CA TYR A 70 22.43 -4.01 22.46
C TYR A 70 23.31 -2.77 22.21
N ILE A 71 24.64 -2.83 22.15
CA ILE A 71 25.51 -1.67 21.90
C ILE A 71 25.31 -1.21 20.45
N SER A 72 25.21 -2.14 19.50
CA SER A 72 24.86 -1.80 18.11
C SER A 72 23.44 -1.24 17.99
N GLN A 73 22.47 -1.78 18.73
CA GLN A 73 21.09 -1.28 18.74
C GLN A 73 20.97 0.13 19.37
N ALA A 74 21.72 0.42 20.43
CA ALA A 74 21.77 1.74 21.04
C ALA A 74 22.33 2.79 20.05
N LEU A 75 23.46 2.48 19.39
CA LEU A 75 24.03 3.32 18.34
C LEU A 75 23.08 3.50 17.16
N ILE A 76 22.42 2.43 16.71
CA ILE A 76 21.42 2.49 15.63
C ILE A 76 20.24 3.37 16.05
N PHE A 77 19.72 3.20 17.27
CA PHE A 77 18.61 3.99 17.78
C PHE A 77 18.96 5.48 17.83
N HIS A 78 20.12 5.84 18.40
CA HIS A 78 20.59 7.21 18.41
C HIS A 78 20.71 7.79 17.00
N GLN A 79 21.28 7.01 16.08
CA GLN A 79 21.45 7.43 14.69
C GLN A 79 20.12 7.61 13.95
N VAL A 80 19.18 6.69 14.12
CA VAL A 80 17.82 6.76 13.53
C VAL A 80 17.05 7.93 14.12
N ARG A 81 17.06 8.11 15.44
CA ARG A 81 16.45 9.27 16.11
C ARG A 81 16.99 10.58 15.56
N LYS A 82 18.32 10.71 15.46
CA LYS A 82 18.96 11.92 14.90
C LYS A 82 18.51 12.17 13.46
N TYR A 83 18.46 11.13 12.62
CA TYR A 83 18.00 11.28 11.23
C TYR A 83 16.51 11.61 11.12
N LEU A 84 15.66 11.04 11.97
CA LEU A 84 14.24 11.36 12.03
C LEU A 84 13.99 12.82 12.45
N LEU A 85 14.79 13.34 13.39
CA LEU A 85 14.75 14.76 13.78
C LEU A 85 15.26 15.70 12.68
N MET A 86 16.20 15.24 11.86
CA MET A 86 16.68 16.00 10.69
C MET A 86 15.68 15.99 9.52
N LEU A 87 14.75 15.03 9.49
CA LEU A 87 13.69 14.95 8.49
C LEU A 87 12.59 15.98 8.84
N ASP A 88 12.76 17.20 8.33
CA ASP A 88 11.84 18.32 8.58
C ASP A 88 10.58 18.22 7.70
N VAL A 89 9.45 17.87 8.33
CA VAL A 89 8.11 17.79 7.69
C VAL A 89 7.70 19.11 7.05
N ARG A 90 8.16 20.25 7.59
CA ARG A 90 7.80 21.58 7.06
C ARG A 90 8.43 21.86 5.70
N LYS A 91 9.45 21.09 5.30
CA LYS A 91 10.12 21.19 4.00
C LYS A 91 9.58 20.17 2.99
N ASP A 92 8.41 19.58 3.28
CA ASP A 92 7.75 18.66 2.35
C ASP A 92 7.48 19.36 1.02
N HIS A 93 8.15 18.89 -0.01
CA HIS A 93 8.05 19.39 -1.37
C HIS A 93 7.81 18.22 -2.31
N VAL A 94 7.02 18.45 -3.37
CA VAL A 94 6.60 17.43 -4.35
C VAL A 94 7.77 16.60 -4.90
N LYS A 95 8.94 17.22 -5.09
CA LYS A 95 10.20 16.57 -5.53
C LYS A 95 10.69 15.45 -4.61
N PHE A 96 10.37 15.50 -3.32
CA PHE A 96 10.78 14.50 -2.34
C PHE A 96 9.70 13.46 -2.06
N TRP A 97 8.56 13.54 -2.75
CA TRP A 97 7.48 12.60 -2.55
C TRP A 97 7.96 11.15 -2.81
N ARG A 98 7.60 10.26 -1.89
CA ARG A 98 7.83 8.81 -1.98
C ARG A 98 6.53 8.11 -1.59
N PRO A 99 6.24 6.92 -2.17
CA PRO A 99 5.10 6.12 -1.74
C PRO A 99 5.37 5.61 -0.32
N GLN A 100 4.59 6.08 0.64
CA GLN A 100 4.65 5.64 2.04
C GLN A 100 3.33 4.93 2.33
N VAL A 101 3.36 3.61 2.27
CA VAL A 101 2.15 2.79 2.17
C VAL A 101 1.80 2.18 3.51
N LEU A 102 0.55 2.35 3.93
CA LEU A 102 -0.10 1.57 4.99
C LEU A 102 -1.05 0.58 4.31
N LEU A 103 -0.72 -0.71 4.35
CA LEU A 103 -1.60 -1.77 3.83
C LEU A 103 -2.39 -2.36 4.98
N MET A 104 -3.71 -2.26 4.91
CA MET A 104 -4.59 -2.95 5.85
C MET A 104 -4.80 -4.39 5.41
N VAL A 105 -4.48 -5.32 6.29
CA VAL A 105 -4.62 -6.75 6.05
C VAL A 105 -5.52 -7.35 7.13
N SER A 106 -6.65 -7.91 6.73
CA SER A 106 -7.55 -8.62 7.65
C SER A 106 -6.99 -10.00 8.01
N ASN A 107 -6.55 -10.77 7.02
CA ASN A 107 -5.90 -12.06 7.22
C ASN A 107 -4.68 -12.19 6.28
N PRO A 108 -3.46 -12.36 6.81
CA PRO A 108 -2.26 -12.48 5.98
C PRO A 108 -2.26 -13.74 5.10
N ARG A 109 -2.96 -14.81 5.51
CA ARG A 109 -3.06 -16.08 4.76
C ARG A 109 -3.67 -15.93 3.37
N SER A 110 -4.62 -15.01 3.23
CA SER A 110 -5.30 -14.72 1.95
C SER A 110 -4.64 -13.63 1.12
N SER A 111 -3.77 -12.81 1.73
CA SER A 111 -3.30 -11.56 1.12
C SER A 111 -1.81 -11.56 0.78
N VAL A 112 -1.17 -12.73 0.72
CA VAL A 112 0.28 -12.86 0.41
C VAL A 112 0.63 -12.24 -0.94
N GLY A 113 -0.18 -12.48 -1.98
CA GLY A 113 0.01 -11.90 -3.31
C GLY A 113 0.01 -10.37 -3.28
N LEU A 114 -0.95 -9.78 -2.57
CA LEU A 114 -1.05 -8.33 -2.37
C LEU A 114 0.14 -7.79 -1.58
N ILE A 115 0.53 -8.44 -0.47
CA ILE A 115 1.65 -8.01 0.37
C ILE A 115 2.95 -7.96 -0.43
N LYS A 116 3.22 -8.98 -1.26
CA LYS A 116 4.40 -9.02 -2.14
C LYS A 116 4.33 -7.94 -3.21
N PHE A 117 3.16 -7.70 -3.80
CA PHE A 117 2.98 -6.70 -4.84
C PHE A 117 3.17 -5.26 -4.31
N ILE A 118 2.60 -4.93 -3.16
CA ILE A 118 2.79 -3.61 -2.53
C ILE A 118 4.26 -3.39 -2.13
N ASN A 119 4.97 -4.44 -1.74
CA ASN A 119 6.42 -4.35 -1.51
C ASN A 119 7.21 -4.02 -2.79
N ASP A 120 6.72 -4.39 -3.98
CA ASP A 120 7.30 -3.92 -5.24
C ASP A 120 6.94 -2.44 -5.49
N ILE A 121 5.66 -2.06 -5.34
CA ILE A 121 5.20 -0.67 -5.56
C ILE A 121 5.87 0.35 -4.64
N LYS A 122 6.09 0.02 -3.37
CA LYS A 122 6.74 0.95 -2.43
C LYS A 122 8.15 1.33 -2.89
N LYS A 123 8.82 0.46 -3.66
CA LYS A 123 10.23 0.56 -4.05
C LYS A 123 11.14 0.78 -2.82
N SER A 124 11.52 2.03 -2.55
CA SER A 124 12.38 2.43 -1.42
C SER A 124 11.63 3.20 -0.33
N GLY A 125 10.32 3.36 -0.46
CA GLY A 125 9.49 4.06 0.51
C GLY A 125 9.17 3.24 1.75
N LEU A 126 8.46 3.89 2.68
CA LEU A 126 7.94 3.28 3.90
C LEU A 126 6.82 2.30 3.55
N TYR A 127 6.80 1.17 4.24
CA TYR A 127 5.71 0.21 4.13
C TYR A 127 5.36 -0.33 5.51
N VAL A 128 4.11 -0.18 5.88
CA VAL A 128 3.55 -0.59 7.17
C VAL A 128 2.40 -1.54 6.89
N LEU A 129 2.46 -2.73 7.49
CA LEU A 129 1.35 -3.67 7.54
C LEU A 129 0.48 -3.32 8.74
N GLY A 130 -0.78 -2.99 8.49
CA GLY A 130 -1.77 -2.66 9.50
C GLY A 130 -2.76 -3.80 9.69
N HIS A 131 -3.05 -4.16 10.93
CA HIS A 131 -4.14 -5.08 11.27
C HIS A 131 -4.93 -4.53 12.45
N VAL A 132 -6.25 -4.65 12.38
CA VAL A 132 -7.17 -4.25 13.45
C VAL A 132 -7.80 -5.51 14.01
N GLN A 133 -7.50 -5.79 15.27
CA GLN A 133 -8.19 -6.81 16.04
C GLN A 133 -9.41 -6.17 16.69
N LEU A 134 -10.58 -6.79 16.54
CA LEU A 134 -11.75 -6.37 17.29
C LEU A 134 -11.69 -6.95 18.71
N GLY A 135 -11.98 -6.11 19.67
CA GLY A 135 -12.06 -6.48 21.08
C GLY A 135 -11.98 -5.25 21.97
N ASP A 136 -12.49 -5.41 23.19
CA ASP A 136 -12.43 -4.40 24.23
C ASP A 136 -11.39 -4.83 25.27
N LEU A 137 -10.40 -3.97 25.53
CA LEU A 137 -9.31 -4.26 26.46
C LEU A 137 -9.81 -4.46 27.89
N ASP A 138 -10.92 -3.81 28.26
CA ASP A 138 -11.49 -3.94 29.61
C ASP A 138 -12.05 -5.35 29.87
N THR A 139 -12.37 -6.09 28.81
CA THR A 139 -12.93 -7.45 28.89
C THR A 139 -11.87 -8.54 28.79
N LEU A 140 -10.66 -8.21 28.30
CA LEU A 140 -9.61 -9.17 28.02
C LEU A 140 -8.62 -9.26 29.20
N PRO A 141 -8.15 -10.47 29.57
CA PRO A 141 -7.23 -10.65 30.69
C PRO A 141 -5.82 -10.08 30.44
N SER A 142 -5.42 -10.01 29.17
CA SER A 142 -4.12 -9.52 28.69
C SER A 142 -4.25 -9.02 27.25
N ASP A 143 -3.29 -8.21 26.79
CA ASP A 143 -3.22 -7.75 25.40
C ASP A 143 -2.98 -8.93 24.42
N PRO A 144 -3.97 -9.26 23.54
CA PRO A 144 -3.81 -10.35 22.57
C PRO A 144 -2.86 -10.00 21.42
N LEU A 145 -2.48 -8.73 21.27
CA LEU A 145 -1.66 -8.28 20.14
C LEU A 145 -0.22 -8.73 20.23
N GLN A 146 0.31 -8.98 21.43
CA GLN A 146 1.73 -9.36 21.61
C GLN A 146 2.07 -10.68 20.90
N SER A 147 1.27 -11.72 21.11
CA SER A 147 1.48 -13.03 20.47
C SER A 147 1.26 -12.97 18.95
N GLN A 148 0.29 -12.17 18.51
CA GLN A 148 0.08 -11.94 17.09
C GLN A 148 1.27 -11.19 16.47
N TYR A 149 1.82 -10.18 17.16
CA TYR A 149 2.91 -9.36 16.65
C TYR A 149 4.12 -10.18 16.24
N ASP A 150 4.53 -11.14 17.07
CA ASP A 150 5.62 -12.06 16.74
C ASP A 150 5.31 -12.90 15.49
N SER A 151 4.07 -13.39 15.35
CA SER A 151 3.63 -14.12 14.15
C SER A 151 3.69 -13.25 12.88
N TRP A 152 3.32 -11.97 12.99
CA TRP A 152 3.43 -11.01 11.88
C TRP A 152 4.89 -10.70 11.53
N LEU A 153 5.79 -10.61 12.52
CA LEU A 153 7.22 -10.45 12.25
C LEU A 153 7.80 -11.68 11.55
N SER A 154 7.46 -12.89 12.01
CA SER A 154 7.87 -14.12 11.33
C SER A 154 7.34 -14.20 9.90
N LEU A 155 6.13 -13.72 9.64
CA LEU A 155 5.59 -13.61 8.27
C LEU A 155 6.42 -12.64 7.41
N VAL A 156 6.79 -11.48 7.96
CA VAL A 156 7.62 -10.49 7.25
C VAL A 156 8.97 -11.08 6.86
N ASP A 157 9.60 -11.83 7.77
CA ASP A 157 10.86 -12.52 7.54
C ASP A 157 10.72 -13.65 6.51
N HIS A 158 9.67 -14.47 6.64
CA HIS A 158 9.38 -15.56 5.70
C HIS A 158 9.13 -15.06 4.28
N LEU A 159 8.37 -13.96 4.12
CA LEU A 159 8.11 -13.34 2.82
C LEU A 159 9.28 -12.50 2.30
N ASN A 160 10.31 -12.27 3.12
CA ASN A 160 11.48 -11.42 2.85
C ASN A 160 11.08 -10.02 2.34
N ILE A 161 10.12 -9.40 3.03
CA ILE A 161 9.60 -8.07 2.72
C ILE A 161 10.17 -7.04 3.70
N LYS A 162 10.34 -5.80 3.24
CA LYS A 162 10.86 -4.71 4.08
C LYS A 162 9.70 -3.84 4.56
N SER A 163 8.98 -4.31 5.58
CA SER A 163 7.83 -3.64 6.18
C SER A 163 7.93 -3.57 7.70
N PHE A 164 7.33 -2.53 8.26
CA PHE A 164 6.98 -2.49 9.68
C PHE A 164 5.59 -3.09 9.89
N VAL A 165 5.30 -3.55 11.10
CA VAL A 165 3.99 -4.09 11.49
C VAL A 165 3.40 -3.16 12.54
N ASN A 166 2.15 -2.74 12.36
CA ASN A 166 1.37 -2.02 13.35
C ASN A 166 0.05 -2.76 13.58
N LEU A 167 -0.14 -3.29 14.79
CA LEU A 167 -1.39 -3.91 15.21
C LEU A 167 -2.15 -2.95 16.11
N THR A 168 -3.48 -2.95 16.05
CA THR A 168 -4.32 -2.10 16.90
C THR A 168 -5.56 -2.87 17.34
N LEU A 169 -5.94 -2.69 18.61
CA LEU A 169 -7.18 -3.18 19.19
C LEU A 169 -8.21 -2.05 19.15
N ALA A 170 -9.42 -2.31 18.65
CA ALA A 170 -10.50 -1.33 18.61
C ALA A 170 -11.89 -1.98 18.54
N ASP A 171 -12.92 -1.25 18.96
CA ASP A 171 -14.32 -1.72 18.94
C ASP A 171 -14.89 -1.85 17.52
N SER A 172 -14.32 -1.11 16.57
CA SER A 172 -14.74 -1.09 15.18
C SER A 172 -13.52 -1.02 14.27
N VAL A 173 -13.61 -1.68 13.11
CA VAL A 173 -12.55 -1.68 12.11
C VAL A 173 -12.29 -0.26 11.62
N ARG A 174 -13.34 0.55 11.42
CA ARG A 174 -13.18 1.96 11.06
C ARG A 174 -12.39 2.75 12.08
N HIS A 175 -12.70 2.63 13.37
CA HIS A 175 -11.97 3.32 14.43
C HIS A 175 -10.51 2.86 14.49
N GLY A 176 -10.26 1.55 14.41
CA GLY A 176 -8.90 1.02 14.38
C GLY A 176 -8.09 1.51 13.17
N VAL A 177 -8.70 1.59 11.98
CA VAL A 177 -8.04 2.15 10.78
C VAL A 177 -7.77 3.64 10.95
N GLN A 178 -8.71 4.41 11.52
CA GLN A 178 -8.48 5.83 11.83
C GLN A 178 -7.30 6.01 12.77
N HIS A 179 -7.23 5.22 13.86
CA HIS A 179 -6.10 5.24 14.78
C HIS A 179 -4.79 5.01 14.03
N LEU A 180 -4.70 3.93 13.24
CA LEU A 180 -3.53 3.63 12.44
C LEU A 180 -3.18 4.76 11.45
N LEU A 181 -4.16 5.39 10.81
CA LEU A 181 -3.91 6.53 9.90
C LEU A 181 -3.35 7.77 10.61
N PHE A 182 -3.78 8.04 11.85
CA PHE A 182 -3.30 9.17 12.64
C PHE A 182 -1.93 8.93 13.27
N ILE A 183 -1.72 7.73 13.83
CA ILE A 183 -0.59 7.44 14.71
C ILE A 183 0.53 6.65 14.03
N SER A 184 0.30 6.05 12.85
CA SER A 184 1.35 5.26 12.19
C SER A 184 2.49 6.14 11.71
N GLY A 185 3.71 5.72 12.06
CA GLY A 185 4.95 6.40 11.69
C GLY A 185 5.48 7.32 12.79
N LEU A 186 6.67 7.89 12.55
CA LEU A 186 7.36 8.73 13.53
C LEU A 186 8.00 9.93 12.82
N GLY A 187 7.79 11.15 13.35
CA GLY A 187 8.30 12.37 12.72
C GLY A 187 7.79 12.55 11.28
N GLY A 188 8.69 12.75 10.32
CA GLY A 188 8.38 12.81 8.89
C GLY A 188 8.28 11.46 8.16
N MET A 189 8.53 10.34 8.84
CA MET A 189 8.34 9.01 8.28
C MET A 189 6.94 8.49 8.62
N ARG A 190 5.93 8.95 7.89
CA ARG A 190 4.51 8.55 8.09
C ARG A 190 3.88 8.03 6.81
N PRO A 191 2.90 7.13 6.85
CA PRO A 191 2.17 6.73 5.66
C PRO A 191 1.39 7.90 5.03
N ASN A 192 1.45 7.99 3.71
CA ASN A 192 0.69 8.93 2.89
C ASN A 192 -0.34 8.25 1.97
N THR A 193 -0.28 6.92 1.85
CA THR A 193 -1.16 6.12 1.00
C THR A 193 -1.74 4.97 1.80
N LEU A 194 -3.06 4.88 1.87
CA LEU A 194 -3.80 3.76 2.43
C LEU A 194 -4.11 2.76 1.32
N VAL A 195 -3.75 1.50 1.51
CA VAL A 195 -4.14 0.39 0.65
C VAL A 195 -5.10 -0.52 1.40
N LEU A 196 -6.25 -0.80 0.79
CA LEU A 196 -7.26 -1.73 1.30
C LEU A 196 -7.45 -2.88 0.30
N GLY A 197 -7.73 -4.08 0.78
CA GLY A 197 -8.33 -5.13 -0.04
C GLY A 197 -9.76 -4.75 -0.43
N PHE A 198 -10.18 -5.06 -1.65
CA PHE A 198 -11.53 -4.80 -2.12
C PHE A 198 -12.55 -5.58 -1.30
N TYR A 199 -13.69 -4.97 -1.00
CA TYR A 199 -14.77 -5.63 -0.28
C TYR A 199 -15.59 -6.47 -1.26
N ASP A 200 -15.40 -7.79 -1.23
CA ASP A 200 -16.13 -8.76 -2.04
C ASP A 200 -16.68 -9.93 -1.21
N ASP A 201 -17.65 -10.64 -1.79
CA ASP A 201 -18.25 -11.85 -1.23
C ASP A 201 -17.45 -13.12 -1.60
N SER A 202 -16.32 -12.98 -2.31
CA SER A 202 -15.51 -14.10 -2.73
C SER A 202 -14.89 -14.82 -1.52
N LEU A 203 -14.87 -16.16 -1.57
CA LEU A 203 -14.23 -16.95 -0.52
C LEU A 203 -12.71 -16.80 -0.65
N PRO A 204 -12.00 -16.38 0.42
CA PRO A 204 -10.57 -16.21 0.33
C PRO A 204 -9.90 -17.58 0.23
N LYS A 205 -8.90 -17.69 -0.65
CA LYS A 205 -8.05 -18.89 -0.75
C LYS A 205 -6.89 -18.75 0.23
N ASP A 206 -6.57 -19.82 0.94
CA ASP A 206 -5.39 -19.86 1.78
C ASP A 206 -4.15 -20.13 0.93
N THR A 207 -3.23 -19.17 0.92
CA THR A 207 -1.98 -19.26 0.15
C THR A 207 -0.77 -19.59 1.01
N LEU A 208 -0.94 -19.70 2.33
CA LEU A 208 0.12 -20.06 3.28
C LEU A 208 0.10 -21.55 3.66
N ILE A 209 -0.92 -22.31 3.25
CA ILE A 209 -0.90 -23.78 3.37
C ILE A 209 0.08 -24.33 2.33
N ASP A 210 1.14 -24.96 2.83
CA ASP A 210 2.08 -25.72 2.01
C ASP A 210 1.31 -26.83 1.25
N PRO A 211 1.29 -26.84 -0.09
CA PRO A 211 0.61 -27.88 -0.86
C PRO A 211 1.14 -29.29 -0.56
N SER A 212 2.33 -29.40 0.03
CA SER A 212 2.95 -30.67 0.39
C SER A 212 2.36 -31.34 1.65
N LEU A 213 1.63 -30.60 2.50
CA LEU A 213 1.09 -31.13 3.77
C LEU A 213 -0.37 -31.61 3.68
N SER A 214 -1.08 -31.34 2.58
CA SER A 214 -2.50 -31.73 2.41
C SER A 214 -2.71 -33.09 1.72
N ILE A 215 -1.65 -33.82 1.38
CA ILE A 215 -1.75 -35.15 0.72
C ILE A 215 -1.94 -36.30 1.74
N CYS A 216 -1.78 -36.08 3.04
CA CYS A 216 -1.97 -37.13 4.04
C CYS A 216 -3.26 -36.94 4.85
N SER A 217 -4.43 -36.97 4.21
CA SER A 217 -5.70 -37.22 4.94
C SER A 217 -6.83 -37.74 4.06
N THR A 218 -6.58 -38.65 3.12
CA THR A 218 -7.67 -39.41 2.47
C THR A 218 -7.24 -40.83 2.07
N SER A 219 -7.34 -41.78 3.01
CA SER A 219 -7.84 -43.17 2.80
C SER A 219 -7.60 -44.05 4.03
N ASP A 220 -8.63 -44.26 4.86
CA ASP A 220 -9.26 -45.58 5.08
C ASP A 220 -10.14 -45.63 6.33
N PRO A 221 -11.30 -46.32 6.30
CA PRO A 221 -12.15 -46.55 7.46
C PRO A 221 -11.98 -47.97 8.00
N SER A 222 -11.06 -48.19 8.95
CA SER A 222 -11.15 -49.30 9.93
C SER A 222 -9.94 -49.37 10.85
N GLY A 223 -10.18 -49.39 12.17
CA GLY A 223 -9.36 -50.18 13.10
C GLY A 223 -8.43 -49.41 14.04
N SER A 224 -8.67 -49.65 15.34
CA SER A 224 -7.76 -49.53 16.51
C SER A 224 -7.35 -48.14 17.02
N LEU A 225 -7.79 -47.87 18.25
CA LEU A 225 -7.18 -46.97 19.23
C LEU A 225 -5.69 -47.28 19.38
N GLN A 226 -4.83 -46.31 19.04
CA GLN A 226 -3.49 -46.18 19.59
C GLN A 226 -3.15 -44.68 19.67
N ASP A 227 -2.94 -44.22 20.91
CA ASP A 227 -2.33 -42.94 21.23
C ASP A 227 -0.97 -42.83 20.50
N PHE A 228 -0.88 -41.89 19.55
CA PHE A 228 0.39 -41.43 19.02
C PHE A 228 0.53 -39.95 19.37
N ASP A 229 1.31 -39.71 20.43
CA ASP A 229 1.99 -38.44 20.69
C ASP A 229 2.81 -38.09 19.44
N HIS A 230 2.26 -37.20 18.61
CA HIS A 230 3.05 -36.49 17.63
C HIS A 230 3.46 -35.16 18.28
N ASP A 231 4.74 -35.04 18.61
CA ASP A 231 5.44 -33.76 18.71
C ASP A 231 5.25 -33.01 17.37
N GLN A 232 4.10 -32.36 17.19
CA GLN A 232 3.90 -31.39 16.14
C GLN A 232 4.69 -30.15 16.56
N GLU A 233 5.76 -29.84 15.81
CA GLU A 233 6.31 -28.49 15.82
C GLU A 233 5.14 -27.51 15.74
N PRO A 234 5.06 -26.51 16.64
CA PRO A 234 3.95 -25.59 16.67
C PRO A 234 3.83 -24.95 15.28
N PRO A 235 2.60 -24.74 14.76
CA PRO A 235 2.42 -24.14 13.45
C PRO A 235 3.23 -22.85 13.38
N LEU A 236 4.04 -22.71 12.31
CA LEU A 236 4.98 -21.57 12.11
C LEU A 236 4.31 -20.20 12.25
N PHE A 237 2.98 -20.13 12.11
CA PHE A 237 2.20 -18.91 12.23
C PHE A 237 0.90 -19.15 13.00
N HIS A 238 0.61 -18.31 13.99
CA HIS A 238 -0.66 -18.31 14.71
C HIS A 238 -1.62 -17.27 14.12
N PHE A 239 -2.18 -17.57 12.94
CA PHE A 239 -3.19 -16.72 12.28
C PHE A 239 -4.56 -17.39 12.27
N SER A 240 -5.59 -16.59 12.54
CA SER A 240 -6.99 -17.04 12.50
C SER A 240 -7.34 -17.68 11.16
N SER A 241 -8.20 -18.70 11.20
CA SER A 241 -8.66 -19.39 10.00
C SER A 241 -9.36 -18.43 9.03
N VAL A 242 -9.17 -18.71 7.74
CA VAL A 242 -9.77 -17.95 6.63
C VAL A 242 -11.31 -18.07 6.68
N ARG A 243 -12.04 -17.06 6.19
CA ARG A 243 -13.51 -17.05 6.13
C ARG A 243 -14.04 -18.32 5.45
N GLY A 244 -14.96 -19.02 6.11
CA GLY A 244 -15.55 -20.28 5.61
C GLY A 244 -14.88 -21.56 6.12
N SER A 245 -13.85 -21.48 6.97
CA SER A 245 -13.27 -22.64 7.68
C SER A 245 -14.18 -23.10 8.82
N VAL A 246 -14.30 -24.43 9.00
CA VAL A 246 -15.19 -25.11 9.95
C VAL A 246 -14.83 -24.84 11.43
N ASP A 247 -13.60 -24.43 11.73
CA ASP A 247 -13.06 -24.29 13.10
C ASP A 247 -13.23 -22.89 13.73
N ARG A 248 -14.11 -22.03 13.20
CA ARG A 248 -14.26 -20.66 13.75
C ARG A 248 -15.17 -20.64 14.99
N GLN A 249 -14.56 -20.40 16.15
CA GLN A 249 -15.23 -19.91 17.37
C GLN A 249 -14.86 -18.44 17.63
N ASP A 250 -15.86 -17.66 18.03
CA ASP A 250 -15.88 -16.29 18.56
C ASP A 250 -16.03 -15.06 17.64
N GLY A 251 -17.11 -14.30 17.94
CA GLY A 251 -16.97 -12.97 18.53
C GLY A 251 -17.16 -11.74 17.63
N GLY A 252 -18.37 -11.53 17.07
CA GLY A 252 -18.76 -10.24 16.48
C GLY A 252 -19.18 -10.25 15.00
N GLU A 253 -19.69 -11.37 14.50
CA GLU A 253 -20.08 -11.48 13.09
C GLU A 253 -21.41 -10.78 12.78
N ILE A 254 -21.40 -9.96 11.73
CA ILE A 254 -22.60 -9.66 10.94
C ILE A 254 -22.87 -10.93 10.10
N GLY A 255 -24.14 -11.32 9.93
CA GLY A 255 -24.60 -12.65 9.47
C GLY A 255 -24.06 -13.26 8.17
N ASP A 256 -23.04 -12.67 7.54
CA ASP A 256 -22.29 -13.14 6.36
C ASP A 256 -20.83 -13.58 6.70
N GLY A 257 -20.46 -13.68 7.99
CA GLY A 257 -19.11 -14.06 8.43
C GLY A 257 -18.03 -12.99 8.15
N LYS A 258 -18.47 -11.76 7.86
CA LYS A 258 -17.66 -10.57 7.65
C LYS A 258 -17.63 -9.71 8.91
N VAL A 259 -16.42 -9.32 9.29
CA VAL A 259 -16.16 -8.45 10.45
C VAL A 259 -16.47 -6.98 10.14
N LEU A 260 -16.41 -6.59 8.86
CA LEU A 260 -16.60 -5.22 8.38
C LEU A 260 -17.89 -5.12 7.55
N GLY A 261 -18.73 -4.10 7.78
CA GLY A 261 -19.90 -3.83 6.94
C GLY A 261 -19.57 -3.03 5.67
N PRO A 262 -20.40 -3.10 4.61
CA PRO A 262 -20.14 -2.39 3.34
C PRO A 262 -20.17 -0.86 3.49
N GLN A 263 -21.07 -0.33 4.34
CA GLN A 263 -21.12 1.10 4.63
C GLN A 263 -19.89 1.55 5.43
N GLU A 264 -19.45 0.75 6.40
CA GLU A 264 -18.26 1.04 7.19
C GLU A 264 -17.00 1.04 6.32
N TYR A 265 -16.88 0.10 5.37
CA TYR A 265 -15.79 0.05 4.39
C TYR A 265 -15.69 1.34 3.55
N VAL A 266 -16.80 1.81 2.98
CA VAL A 266 -16.81 3.06 2.21
C VAL A 266 -16.56 4.27 3.11
N ALA A 267 -17.02 4.24 4.36
CA ALA A 267 -16.72 5.28 5.33
C ALA A 267 -15.21 5.38 5.64
N ILE A 268 -14.49 4.26 5.72
CA ILE A 268 -13.02 4.24 5.88
C ILE A 268 -12.34 4.93 4.69
N ILE A 269 -12.80 4.64 3.46
CA ILE A 269 -12.29 5.29 2.23
C ILE A 269 -12.52 6.80 2.30
N ALA A 270 -13.73 7.22 2.67
CA ALA A 270 -14.08 8.63 2.79
C ALA A 270 -13.23 9.33 3.87
N ASP A 271 -13.00 8.70 5.02
CA ASP A 271 -12.18 9.25 6.10
C ASP A 271 -10.72 9.39 5.69
N ALA A 272 -10.15 8.41 5.01
CA ALA A 272 -8.78 8.48 4.51
C ALA A 272 -8.60 9.66 3.52
N MET A 273 -9.58 9.89 2.64
CA MET A 273 -9.56 11.04 1.73
C MET A 273 -9.70 12.37 2.47
N LYS A 274 -10.55 12.46 3.50
CA LYS A 274 -10.68 13.65 4.37
C LYS A 274 -9.39 13.93 5.13
N MET A 275 -8.64 12.90 5.50
CA MET A 275 -7.31 12.99 6.11
C MET A 275 -6.19 13.30 5.10
N LEU A 276 -6.54 13.65 3.86
CA LEU A 276 -5.62 13.97 2.76
C LEU A 276 -4.62 12.84 2.47
N LYS A 277 -5.05 11.58 2.65
CA LYS A 277 -4.28 10.39 2.29
C LYS A 277 -4.70 9.93 0.90
N ASN A 278 -3.74 9.45 0.12
CA ASN A 278 -4.05 8.73 -1.12
C ASN A 278 -4.69 7.40 -0.77
N VAL A 279 -5.62 6.91 -1.59
CA VAL A 279 -6.34 5.66 -1.34
C VAL A 279 -6.16 4.73 -2.52
N VAL A 280 -5.91 3.45 -2.22
CA VAL A 280 -5.78 2.39 -3.22
C VAL A 280 -6.62 1.19 -2.78
N LEU A 281 -7.51 0.71 -3.64
CA LEU A 281 -8.28 -0.52 -3.41
C LEU A 281 -7.74 -1.62 -4.33
N ALA A 282 -7.41 -2.77 -3.75
CA ALA A 282 -6.82 -3.89 -4.47
C ALA A 282 -7.84 -5.03 -4.62
N ARG A 283 -8.20 -5.37 -5.86
CA ARG A 283 -9.14 -6.46 -6.18
C ARG A 283 -8.42 -7.59 -6.92
N ASN A 284 -8.83 -8.85 -6.66
CA ASN A 284 -8.36 -10.06 -7.35
C ASN A 284 -6.85 -10.32 -7.25
N PHE A 285 -6.23 -9.96 -6.12
CA PHE A 285 -4.82 -10.28 -5.82
C PHE A 285 -4.64 -11.67 -5.18
N ASN A 286 -5.73 -12.40 -4.92
CA ASN A 286 -5.68 -13.76 -4.39
C ASN A 286 -5.04 -14.73 -5.39
N ASP A 287 -5.26 -14.52 -6.69
CA ASP A 287 -4.68 -15.32 -7.77
C ASP A 287 -3.36 -14.71 -8.31
N PHE A 288 -2.86 -13.62 -7.70
CA PHE A 288 -1.64 -12.96 -8.15
C PHE A 288 -0.39 -13.70 -7.67
N ASP A 289 0.20 -14.50 -8.55
CA ASP A 289 1.52 -15.11 -8.31
C ASP A 289 2.64 -14.31 -9.00
N ARG A 290 3.45 -13.65 -8.17
CA ARG A 290 4.62 -12.89 -8.59
C ARG A 290 5.60 -13.72 -9.43
N SER A 291 5.76 -15.01 -9.15
CA SER A 291 6.74 -15.88 -9.81
C SER A 291 6.31 -16.24 -11.23
N VAL A 292 5.03 -16.53 -11.43
CA VAL A 292 4.42 -16.85 -12.72
C VAL A 292 4.36 -15.60 -13.60
N VAL A 293 3.88 -14.48 -13.03
CA VAL A 293 3.72 -13.21 -13.76
C VAL A 293 5.05 -12.65 -14.25
N LEU A 294 6.11 -12.77 -13.46
CA LEU A 294 7.43 -12.23 -13.80
C LEU A 294 8.36 -13.28 -14.43
N SER A 295 7.80 -14.39 -14.92
CA SER A 295 8.55 -15.42 -15.63
C SER A 295 9.22 -14.83 -16.89
N PRO A 296 10.50 -15.16 -17.17
CA PRO A 296 11.28 -14.57 -18.26
C PRO A 296 10.75 -14.88 -19.67
N SER A 297 9.83 -15.84 -19.80
CA SER A 297 9.32 -16.34 -21.09
C SER A 297 8.15 -15.54 -21.66
N SER A 298 7.45 -14.73 -20.86
CA SER A 298 6.23 -14.04 -21.30
C SER A 298 6.35 -12.51 -21.24
N PRO A 299 5.79 -11.77 -22.22
CA PRO A 299 5.75 -10.31 -22.16
C PRO A 299 4.78 -9.86 -21.06
N VAL A 300 5.27 -9.07 -20.12
CA VAL A 300 4.47 -8.52 -19.01
C VAL A 300 3.89 -7.17 -19.43
N PHE A 301 2.57 -7.01 -19.28
CA PHE A 301 1.89 -5.74 -19.56
C PHE A 301 1.27 -5.16 -18.29
N VAL A 302 1.32 -3.84 -18.16
CA VAL A 302 0.65 -3.09 -17.08
C VAL A 302 -0.23 -2.05 -17.74
N ASP A 303 -1.52 -2.09 -17.43
CA ASP A 303 -2.52 -1.22 -18.05
C ASP A 303 -2.87 -0.08 -17.11
N VAL A 304 -2.94 1.13 -17.65
CA VAL A 304 -3.25 2.34 -16.89
C VAL A 304 -4.38 3.08 -17.57
N TRP A 305 -5.43 3.38 -16.81
CA TRP A 305 -6.60 4.15 -17.23
C TRP A 305 -6.65 5.45 -16.40
N PRO A 306 -5.97 6.52 -16.84
CA PRO A 306 -5.82 7.77 -16.10
C PRO A 306 -7.04 8.69 -16.30
N VAL A 307 -8.25 8.13 -16.34
CA VAL A 307 -9.50 8.86 -16.60
C VAL A 307 -10.55 8.38 -15.62
N ASN A 308 -11.34 9.32 -15.08
CA ASN A 308 -12.49 8.98 -14.27
C ASN A 308 -13.63 8.46 -15.16
N LEU A 309 -13.68 7.14 -15.35
CA LEU A 309 -14.69 6.45 -16.16
C LEU A 309 -16.12 6.57 -15.61
N LEU A 310 -16.29 7.08 -14.39
CA LEU A 310 -17.60 7.27 -13.75
C LEU A 310 -18.12 8.70 -13.93
N ARG A 311 -17.34 9.57 -14.56
CA ARG A 311 -17.76 10.92 -14.95
C ARG A 311 -17.42 11.16 -16.43
N PRO A 312 -18.29 10.74 -17.37
CA PRO A 312 -18.05 10.96 -18.79
C PRO A 312 -17.84 12.45 -19.13
N ASP A 313 -18.53 13.34 -18.41
CA ASP A 313 -18.48 14.79 -18.60
C ASP A 313 -17.09 15.41 -18.34
N SER A 314 -16.28 14.78 -17.47
CA SER A 314 -14.93 15.26 -17.09
C SER A 314 -13.79 14.47 -17.74
N SER A 315 -14.11 13.56 -18.67
CA SER A 315 -13.16 12.59 -19.24
C SER A 315 -11.97 13.20 -19.98
N SER A 316 -12.06 14.46 -20.40
CA SER A 316 -10.98 15.16 -21.11
C SER A 316 -9.93 15.80 -20.21
N TYR A 317 -10.16 15.89 -18.89
CA TYR A 317 -9.26 16.58 -17.96
C TYR A 317 -8.31 15.60 -17.27
N VAL A 318 -7.00 15.89 -17.36
CA VAL A 318 -5.98 15.20 -16.56
C VAL A 318 -5.93 15.89 -15.20
N ASP A 319 -6.36 15.19 -14.16
CA ASP A 319 -6.39 15.72 -12.80
C ASP A 319 -5.17 15.25 -11.96
N THR A 320 -5.11 15.71 -10.72
CA THR A 320 -4.07 15.31 -9.75
C THR A 320 -4.02 13.79 -9.55
N CYS A 321 -5.18 13.13 -9.61
CA CYS A 321 -5.28 11.69 -9.42
C CYS A 321 -4.72 10.92 -10.63
N SER A 322 -4.98 11.36 -11.86
CA SER A 322 -4.39 10.84 -13.09
C SER A 322 -2.86 10.93 -13.06
N PHE A 323 -2.30 12.03 -12.55
CA PHE A 323 -0.85 12.16 -12.35
C PHE A 323 -0.31 11.19 -11.30
N PHE A 324 -1.04 10.98 -10.21
CA PHE A 324 -0.68 10.01 -9.19
C PHE A 324 -0.68 8.56 -9.72
N LEU A 325 -1.70 8.20 -10.49
CA LEU A 325 -1.80 6.93 -11.23
C LEU A 325 -0.59 6.69 -12.14
N LEU A 326 -0.25 7.68 -12.97
CA LEU A 326 0.92 7.63 -13.85
C LEU A 326 2.22 7.50 -13.07
N GLN A 327 2.36 8.21 -11.96
CA GLN A 327 3.55 8.15 -11.13
C GLN A 327 3.71 6.76 -10.49
N LEU A 328 2.66 6.17 -9.93
CA LEU A 328 2.72 4.81 -9.39
C LEU A 328 3.09 3.78 -10.47
N ALA A 329 2.54 3.91 -11.67
CA ALA A 329 2.86 3.02 -12.79
C ALA A 329 4.34 3.18 -13.21
N CYS A 330 4.85 4.41 -13.20
CA CYS A 330 6.26 4.69 -13.45
C CYS A 330 7.17 4.08 -12.36
N ILE A 331 6.80 4.25 -11.09
CA ILE A 331 7.54 3.69 -9.96
C ILE A 331 7.64 2.17 -10.07
N LEU A 332 6.53 1.50 -10.42
CA LEU A 332 6.52 0.06 -10.65
C LEU A 332 7.52 -0.32 -11.74
N ASN A 333 7.54 0.36 -12.89
CA ASN A 333 8.50 0.08 -13.97
C ASN A 333 9.97 0.39 -13.60
N MET A 334 10.22 1.22 -12.59
CA MET A 334 11.58 1.44 -12.06
C MET A 334 12.08 0.29 -11.17
N VAL A 335 11.19 -0.60 -10.70
CA VAL A 335 11.55 -1.76 -9.88
C VAL A 335 12.23 -2.79 -10.77
N ARG A 336 13.34 -3.39 -10.29
CA ARG A 336 14.15 -4.34 -11.08
C ARG A 336 13.32 -5.48 -11.65
N SER A 337 12.39 -6.02 -10.86
CA SER A 337 11.50 -7.12 -11.23
C SER A 337 10.54 -6.76 -12.37
N TRP A 338 10.13 -5.50 -12.46
CA TRP A 338 9.12 -5.00 -13.39
C TRP A 338 9.71 -4.18 -14.56
N ARG A 339 11.03 -4.01 -14.62
CA ARG A 339 11.71 -3.19 -15.65
C ARG A 339 11.46 -3.64 -17.09
N LYS A 340 11.11 -4.92 -17.28
CA LYS A 340 10.76 -5.49 -18.59
C LYS A 340 9.28 -5.29 -18.95
N ALA A 341 8.45 -4.87 -18.00
CA ALA A 341 7.02 -4.68 -18.21
C ALA A 341 6.76 -3.49 -19.14
N ARG A 342 5.83 -3.67 -20.07
CA ARG A 342 5.39 -2.64 -21.00
C ARG A 342 4.16 -1.94 -20.44
N LEU A 343 4.27 -0.63 -20.24
CA LEU A 343 3.16 0.22 -19.82
C LEU A 343 2.26 0.51 -21.02
N ARG A 344 0.96 0.19 -20.91
CA ARG A 344 -0.09 0.52 -21.88
C ARG A 344 -1.02 1.55 -21.23
N LEU A 345 -1.15 2.71 -21.86
CA LEU A 345 -1.93 3.83 -21.37
C LEU A 345 -3.16 4.00 -22.26
N PHE A 346 -4.36 3.94 -21.66
CA PHE A 346 -5.62 4.00 -22.41
C PHE A 346 -6.27 5.37 -22.23
N LEU A 347 -6.58 6.03 -23.34
CA LEU A 347 -7.29 7.30 -23.37
C LEU A 347 -8.66 7.10 -24.00
N CYS A 348 -9.69 7.47 -23.26
CA CYS A 348 -11.05 7.53 -23.78
C CYS A 348 -11.19 8.77 -24.67
N VAL A 349 -11.73 8.57 -25.88
CA VAL A 349 -11.88 9.63 -26.89
C VAL A 349 -13.31 9.60 -27.42
N GLU A 350 -13.90 10.78 -27.60
CA GLU A 350 -15.20 10.96 -28.25
C GLU A 350 -15.01 11.22 -29.77
N GLU A 351 -15.74 10.48 -30.61
CA GLU A 351 -15.84 10.63 -32.06
C GLU A 351 -16.38 12.04 -32.41
N GLY A 352 -15.46 12.95 -32.77
CA GLY A 352 -15.80 14.31 -33.21
C GLY A 352 -14.94 15.40 -32.58
N ARG A 353 -14.26 15.13 -31.46
CA ARG A 353 -13.21 16.01 -30.93
C ARG A 353 -11.86 15.70 -31.58
N SER A 354 -11.00 16.72 -31.76
CA SER A 354 -9.67 16.53 -32.34
C SER A 354 -8.79 15.65 -31.45
N VAL A 355 -8.78 14.34 -31.74
CA VAL A 355 -8.03 13.29 -31.04
C VAL A 355 -6.53 13.59 -30.98
N ARG A 356 -6.01 14.17 -32.06
CA ARG A 356 -4.58 14.45 -32.24
C ARG A 356 -4.03 15.40 -31.16
N GLY A 357 -4.81 16.42 -30.77
CA GLY A 357 -4.34 17.41 -29.80
C GLY A 357 -4.14 16.84 -28.39
N SER A 358 -5.05 15.98 -27.91
CA SER A 358 -4.95 15.37 -26.57
C SER A 358 -3.88 14.29 -26.51
N GLU A 359 -3.74 13.49 -27.58
CA GLU A 359 -2.69 12.47 -27.69
C GLU A 359 -1.29 13.10 -27.77
N GLU A 360 -1.12 14.18 -28.54
CA GLU A 360 0.14 14.93 -28.62
C GLU A 360 0.52 15.59 -27.29
N LYS A 361 -0.43 16.23 -26.60
CA LYS A 361 -0.21 16.82 -25.27
C LYS A 361 0.23 15.77 -24.26
N LEU A 362 -0.45 14.61 -24.23
CA LEU A 362 -0.06 13.54 -23.33
C LEU A 362 1.28 12.92 -23.73
N GLY A 363 1.55 12.77 -25.03
CA GLY A 363 2.84 12.32 -25.55
C GLY A 363 3.99 13.24 -25.13
N GLN A 364 3.78 14.57 -25.17
CA GLN A 364 4.72 15.56 -24.65
C GLN A 364 4.92 15.40 -23.15
N LEU A 365 3.83 15.28 -22.38
CA LEU A 365 3.87 15.08 -20.94
C LEU A 365 4.61 13.79 -20.54
N LEU A 366 4.35 12.67 -21.22
CA LEU A 366 5.06 11.41 -21.00
C LEU A 366 6.55 11.53 -21.33
N LYS A 367 6.89 12.30 -22.36
CA LYS A 367 8.28 12.56 -22.75
C LYS A 367 9.02 13.41 -21.70
N GLU A 368 8.37 14.45 -21.18
CA GLU A 368 8.90 15.28 -20.09
C GLU A 368 9.10 14.48 -18.80
N LEU A 369 8.12 13.66 -18.44
CA LEU A 369 8.18 12.75 -17.30
C LEU A 369 9.11 11.55 -17.54
N ARG A 370 9.65 11.40 -18.76
CA ARG A 370 10.52 10.28 -19.20
C ARG A 370 9.87 8.91 -19.00
N ILE A 371 8.55 8.83 -19.11
CA ILE A 371 7.77 7.59 -18.99
C ILE A 371 7.67 6.95 -20.37
N LYS A 372 8.20 5.73 -20.50
CA LYS A 372 8.05 4.93 -21.72
C LYS A 372 6.75 4.14 -21.64
N ALA A 373 5.68 4.67 -22.22
CA ALA A 373 4.38 4.00 -22.32
C ALA A 373 3.87 3.99 -23.77
N GLN A 374 3.10 2.95 -24.11
CA GLN A 374 2.35 2.87 -25.36
C GLN A 374 0.97 3.47 -25.12
N VAL A 375 0.61 4.50 -25.90
CA VAL A 375 -0.70 5.17 -25.77
C VAL A 375 -1.69 4.51 -26.74
N PHE A 376 -2.87 4.20 -26.25
CA PHE A 376 -3.98 3.63 -27.01
C PHE A 376 -5.18 4.55 -26.87
N SER A 377 -5.68 5.06 -28.00
CA SER A 377 -6.97 5.74 -28.07
C SER A 377 -8.09 4.69 -28.12
N VAL A 378 -9.08 4.86 -27.25
CA VAL A 378 -10.23 3.98 -27.13
C VAL A 378 -11.48 4.82 -27.39
N PRO A 379 -12.17 4.62 -28.53
CA PRO A 379 -13.45 5.28 -28.77
C PRO A 379 -14.48 4.71 -27.78
N TRP A 380 -15.24 5.59 -27.14
CA TRP A 380 -16.22 5.20 -26.11
C TRP A 380 -17.57 5.90 -26.26
N ASP A 381 -17.86 6.41 -27.45
CA ASP A 381 -19.09 7.14 -27.77
C ASP A 381 -20.35 6.33 -27.52
N GLN A 382 -20.30 5.01 -27.72
CA GLN A 382 -21.41 4.11 -27.43
C GLN A 382 -21.75 4.12 -25.92
N GLN A 383 -20.72 4.10 -25.07
CA GLN A 383 -20.88 4.17 -23.61
C GLN A 383 -21.39 5.56 -23.21
N VAL A 384 -20.81 6.62 -23.75
CA VAL A 384 -21.25 8.00 -23.49
C VAL A 384 -22.70 8.22 -23.93
N ALA A 385 -23.11 7.67 -25.08
CA ALA A 385 -24.50 7.74 -25.56
C ALA A 385 -25.49 7.06 -24.60
N LEU A 386 -25.14 5.91 -24.02
CA LEU A 386 -25.98 5.23 -23.01
C LEU A 386 -26.18 6.11 -21.76
N HIS A 387 -25.18 6.91 -21.39
CA HIS A 387 -25.31 7.86 -20.29
C HIS A 387 -26.27 9.03 -20.65
N TRP A 388 -26.16 9.58 -21.86
CA TRP A 388 -26.97 10.74 -22.28
C TRP A 388 -28.41 10.43 -22.66
N GLN A 389 -28.69 9.27 -23.27
CA GLN A 389 -30.05 8.85 -23.64
C GLN A 389 -31.00 8.91 -22.43
N ARG A 390 -30.53 8.46 -21.28
CA ARG A 390 -31.35 8.40 -20.06
C ARG A 390 -31.47 9.74 -19.33
N GLN A 391 -30.51 10.66 -19.48
CA GLN A 391 -30.66 12.03 -18.97
C GLN A 391 -31.72 12.80 -19.76
N GLY A 392 -31.78 12.59 -21.08
CA GLY A 392 -32.79 13.18 -21.96
C GLY A 392 -34.21 12.71 -21.66
N GLU A 393 -34.41 11.41 -21.44
CA GLU A 393 -35.71 10.84 -21.02
C GLU A 393 -36.20 11.41 -19.68
N ARG A 394 -35.28 11.73 -18.77
CA ARG A 394 -35.61 12.24 -17.44
C ARG A 394 -35.99 13.72 -17.44
N LYS A 395 -35.35 14.53 -18.29
CA LYS A 395 -35.73 15.95 -18.51
C LYS A 395 -37.14 16.06 -19.10
N GLN A 396 -37.53 15.16 -20.00
CA GLN A 396 -38.91 15.09 -20.50
C GLN A 396 -39.94 14.68 -19.44
N GLN A 397 -39.52 13.92 -18.42
CA GLN A 397 -40.40 13.50 -17.33
C GLN A 397 -40.49 14.54 -16.19
N SER A 398 -39.50 15.43 -16.04
CA SER A 398 -39.58 16.59 -15.15
C SER A 398 -40.32 17.77 -15.78
N ASP A 399 -40.28 17.93 -17.10
CA ASP A 399 -41.04 18.98 -17.83
C ASP A 399 -42.57 18.77 -17.79
N THR A 400 -43.06 17.67 -17.22
CA THR A 400 -44.49 17.41 -16.98
C THR A 400 -44.97 17.76 -15.57
N ASN A 401 -44.06 18.09 -14.63
CA ASN A 401 -44.39 18.54 -13.28
C ASN A 401 -43.86 19.97 -13.06
N ASN A 402 -44.73 20.98 -13.21
CA ASN A 402 -44.38 22.40 -13.10
C ASN A 402 -43.92 22.85 -11.69
N GLU A 403 -44.08 22.02 -10.65
CA GLU A 403 -43.71 22.39 -9.26
C GLU A 403 -42.23 22.18 -8.92
N ASP A 404 -41.49 21.41 -9.72
CA ASP A 404 -40.06 21.14 -9.50
C ASP A 404 -39.13 22.14 -10.21
N LYS A 405 -39.67 23.04 -11.05
CA LYS A 405 -38.88 24.00 -11.85
C LYS A 405 -38.28 25.13 -11.02
N GLU A 406 -39.04 25.69 -10.08
CA GLU A 406 -38.59 26.82 -9.26
C GLU A 406 -37.49 26.42 -8.25
N LYS A 407 -37.46 25.16 -7.80
CA LYS A 407 -36.38 24.66 -6.91
C LYS A 407 -35.07 24.37 -7.64
N ILE A 408 -35.12 24.11 -8.95
CA ILE A 408 -33.92 23.82 -9.74
C ILE A 408 -33.27 25.14 -10.18
N GLU A 409 -34.07 26.16 -10.49
CA GLU A 409 -33.55 27.48 -10.92
C GLU A 409 -32.91 28.26 -9.76
N GLU A 410 -33.39 28.12 -8.51
CA GLU A 410 -32.74 28.73 -7.34
C GLU A 410 -31.40 28.05 -6.97
N GLU A 411 -31.18 26.78 -7.34
CA GLU A 411 -29.91 26.08 -7.11
C GLU A 411 -28.82 26.42 -8.16
N GLU A 412 -29.19 27.01 -9.32
CA GLU A 412 -28.24 27.32 -10.40
C GLU A 412 -27.53 28.69 -10.25
N GLU A 413 -28.05 29.61 -9.41
CA GLU A 413 -27.51 30.99 -9.30
C GLU A 413 -26.44 31.19 -8.20
N GLU A 414 -26.18 30.23 -7.29
CA GLU A 414 -25.25 30.41 -6.15
C GLU A 414 -23.80 29.87 -6.37
N ASP A 415 -23.45 29.37 -7.55
CA ASP A 415 -22.23 28.57 -7.78
C ASP A 415 -20.98 29.35 -8.24
N ASP A 416 -20.67 30.50 -7.63
CA ASP A 416 -19.46 31.29 -7.96
C ASP A 416 -18.37 31.31 -6.85
N TYR A 417 -18.38 30.34 -5.92
CA TYR A 417 -17.32 30.18 -4.92
C TYR A 417 -16.50 28.89 -5.08
N VAL A 418 -15.22 29.09 -5.37
CA VAL A 418 -14.12 28.11 -5.42
C VAL A 418 -14.17 27.15 -4.22
N ASN A 419 -14.41 25.85 -4.50
CA ASN A 419 -14.37 24.66 -3.63
C ASN A 419 -15.70 24.05 -3.11
N SER A 420 -16.89 24.44 -3.61
CA SER A 420 -18.11 23.67 -3.37
C SER A 420 -18.16 22.40 -4.26
N PHE A 421 -18.40 21.25 -3.64
CA PHE A 421 -18.42 19.94 -4.28
C PHE A 421 -19.76 19.70 -4.96
N PRO A 422 -19.87 19.62 -6.30
CA PRO A 422 -21.15 19.34 -6.93
C PRO A 422 -21.59 17.91 -6.56
N SER A 423 -22.79 17.82 -5.97
CA SER A 423 -23.51 16.63 -5.48
C SER A 423 -23.87 15.62 -6.59
N ASN A 424 -23.36 15.82 -7.81
CA ASN A 424 -23.60 14.99 -8.97
C ASN A 424 -22.62 13.81 -9.00
N ALA A 425 -22.76 12.89 -8.05
CA ALA A 425 -22.61 11.48 -8.40
C ALA A 425 -23.86 11.15 -9.23
N THR A 426 -23.79 11.42 -10.53
CA THR A 426 -24.79 11.05 -11.54
C THR A 426 -25.18 9.60 -11.25
N ARG A 427 -26.50 9.32 -11.16
CA ARG A 427 -26.99 7.94 -11.04
C ARG A 427 -26.64 7.22 -12.35
N LEU A 428 -25.44 6.66 -12.42
CA LEU A 428 -24.97 5.85 -13.54
C LEU A 428 -25.82 4.59 -13.60
N SER A 429 -26.19 4.19 -14.81
CA SER A 429 -26.90 2.92 -15.02
C SER A 429 -25.92 1.75 -14.98
N ASP A 430 -26.42 0.60 -14.53
CA ASP A 430 -25.66 -0.65 -14.55
C ASP A 430 -25.28 -1.05 -15.99
N ASP A 431 -26.14 -0.70 -16.97
CA ASP A 431 -25.88 -0.88 -18.40
C ASP A 431 -24.65 -0.09 -18.86
N TYR A 432 -24.50 1.17 -18.42
CA TYR A 432 -23.32 1.97 -18.72
C TYR A 432 -22.06 1.33 -18.12
N LEU A 433 -22.11 0.95 -16.84
CA LEU A 433 -20.97 0.38 -16.13
C LEU A 433 -20.54 -0.96 -16.70
N SER A 434 -21.49 -1.82 -17.07
CA SER A 434 -21.20 -3.08 -17.74
C SER A 434 -20.61 -2.88 -19.13
N ALA A 435 -21.06 -1.86 -19.88
CA ALA A 435 -20.48 -1.50 -21.18
C ALA A 435 -19.05 -0.95 -21.05
N VAL A 436 -18.77 -0.18 -20.00
CA VAL A 436 -17.42 0.29 -19.67
C VAL A 436 -16.52 -0.86 -19.21
N ASN A 437 -17.01 -1.78 -18.40
CA ASN A 437 -16.25 -2.97 -18.01
C ASN A 437 -15.86 -3.79 -19.26
N LYS A 438 -16.81 -4.05 -20.16
CA LYS A 438 -16.54 -4.73 -21.44
C LYS A 438 -15.49 -4.02 -22.29
N LEU A 439 -15.49 -2.68 -22.27
CA LEU A 439 -14.46 -1.87 -22.93
C LEU A 439 -13.05 -2.14 -22.35
N ILE A 440 -12.94 -2.27 -21.02
CA ILE A 440 -11.68 -2.55 -20.32
C ILE A 440 -11.22 -4.00 -20.54
N LEU A 441 -12.16 -4.95 -20.57
CA LEU A 441 -11.87 -6.38 -20.72
C LEU A 441 -11.32 -6.75 -22.10
N ASP A 442 -11.58 -5.93 -23.14
CA ASP A 442 -11.27 -6.16 -24.56
C ASP A 442 -10.45 -7.44 -24.85
N PRO A 443 -11.11 -8.55 -25.25
CA PRO A 443 -10.47 -9.85 -25.42
C PRO A 443 -9.47 -9.90 -26.58
N ALA A 444 -9.44 -8.87 -27.45
CA ALA A 444 -8.49 -8.80 -28.55
C ALA A 444 -7.04 -8.55 -28.07
N ARG A 445 -6.85 -8.10 -26.81
CA ARG A 445 -5.55 -7.74 -26.26
C ARG A 445 -5.03 -8.81 -25.31
N PRO A 446 -3.70 -9.02 -25.24
CA PRO A 446 -3.13 -9.94 -24.25
C PRO A 446 -3.42 -9.42 -22.84
N PRO A 447 -3.77 -10.32 -21.90
CA PRO A 447 -4.13 -9.93 -20.55
C PRO A 447 -2.95 -9.25 -19.85
N PRO A 448 -3.17 -8.12 -19.16
CA PRO A 448 -2.14 -7.50 -18.34
C PRO A 448 -1.92 -8.29 -17.06
N ALA A 449 -0.72 -8.13 -16.51
CA ALA A 449 -0.38 -8.60 -15.18
C ALA A 449 -1.16 -7.84 -14.10
N VAL A 450 -1.26 -6.51 -14.24
CA VAL A 450 -1.98 -5.63 -13.31
C VAL A 450 -2.62 -4.47 -14.07
N ARG A 451 -3.83 -4.08 -13.65
CA ARG A 451 -4.56 -2.91 -14.15
C ARG A 451 -4.62 -1.81 -13.09
N PHE A 452 -4.33 -0.57 -13.49
CA PHE A 452 -4.48 0.62 -12.67
C PHE A 452 -5.66 1.44 -13.20
N LEU A 453 -6.68 1.58 -12.35
CA LEU A 453 -7.92 2.27 -12.66
C LEU A 453 -8.09 3.46 -11.72
N TYR A 454 -8.78 4.49 -12.21
CA TYR A 454 -9.16 5.64 -11.40
C TYR A 454 -10.21 5.28 -10.36
N LEU A 455 -9.98 5.62 -9.09
CA LEU A 455 -10.97 5.53 -8.03
C LEU A 455 -11.70 6.88 -7.86
N PRO A 456 -13.01 6.97 -8.15
CA PRO A 456 -13.81 8.16 -7.86
C PRO A 456 -13.85 8.45 -6.35
N ARG A 457 -14.06 9.71 -5.99
CA ARG A 457 -14.39 10.05 -4.59
C ARG A 457 -15.75 9.44 -4.21
N PRO A 458 -15.89 8.89 -2.99
CA PRO A 458 -17.19 8.44 -2.50
C PRO A 458 -18.14 9.64 -2.36
N PRO A 459 -19.46 9.43 -2.47
CA PRO A 459 -20.45 10.49 -2.29
C PRO A 459 -20.41 11.07 -0.87
N ALA A 460 -20.85 12.31 -0.67
CA ALA A 460 -20.97 12.89 0.67
C ALA A 460 -22.10 12.22 1.48
N ASP A 461 -23.17 11.81 0.79
CA ASP A 461 -24.31 11.12 1.38
C ASP A 461 -23.98 9.64 1.67
N THR A 462 -23.96 9.29 2.96
CA THR A 462 -23.67 7.93 3.47
C THR A 462 -24.69 6.91 3.00
N ARG A 463 -25.94 7.32 2.70
CA ARG A 463 -26.99 6.43 2.20
C ARG A 463 -26.65 5.83 0.83
N ARG A 464 -25.78 6.49 0.07
CA ARG A 464 -25.35 6.06 -1.27
C ARG A 464 -24.09 5.19 -1.25
N TYR A 465 -23.54 4.84 -0.09
CA TYR A 465 -22.31 4.05 0.01
C TYR A 465 -22.45 2.64 -0.55
N THR A 466 -23.60 2.01 -0.33
CA THR A 466 -23.90 0.69 -0.92
C THR A 466 -23.98 0.76 -2.43
N THR A 467 -24.65 1.78 -2.98
CA THR A 467 -24.70 2.03 -4.43
C THR A 467 -23.30 2.29 -5.00
N TYR A 468 -22.49 3.11 -4.34
CA TYR A 468 -21.11 3.37 -4.76
C TYR A 468 -20.27 2.09 -4.83
N LEU A 469 -20.37 1.23 -3.82
CA LEU A 469 -19.65 -0.05 -3.81
C LEU A 469 -20.13 -0.97 -4.94
N HIS A 470 -21.44 -1.04 -5.17
CA HIS A 470 -22.01 -1.80 -6.28
C HIS A 470 -21.53 -1.30 -7.65
N GLN A 471 -21.44 0.02 -7.84
CA GLN A 471 -20.91 0.60 -9.07
C GLN A 471 -19.43 0.24 -9.29
N LEU A 472 -18.61 0.26 -8.24
CA LEU A 472 -17.21 -0.18 -8.32
C LEU A 472 -17.12 -1.68 -8.62
N GLU A 473 -18.04 -2.47 -8.07
CA GLU A 473 -18.10 -3.91 -8.31
C GLU A 473 -18.39 -4.22 -9.77
N LEU A 474 -19.43 -3.59 -10.36
CA LEU A 474 -19.79 -3.73 -11.77
C LEU A 474 -18.66 -3.28 -12.69
N LEU A 475 -17.96 -2.19 -12.36
CA LEU A 475 -16.83 -1.69 -13.15
C LEU A 475 -15.65 -2.65 -13.15
N THR A 476 -15.43 -3.38 -12.06
CA THR A 476 -14.24 -4.23 -11.86
C THR A 476 -14.50 -5.73 -11.86
N GLN A 477 -15.72 -6.14 -12.25
CA GLN A 477 -16.11 -7.54 -12.39
C GLN A 477 -15.25 -8.25 -13.44
N ASP A 478 -14.81 -9.47 -13.14
CA ASP A 478 -13.98 -10.33 -14.01
C ASP A 478 -12.67 -9.72 -14.52
N LEU A 479 -12.27 -8.56 -13.99
CA LEU A 479 -10.94 -8.03 -14.21
C LEU A 479 -9.94 -8.89 -13.43
N GLY A 480 -8.75 -9.12 -13.99
CA GLY A 480 -7.63 -9.70 -13.24
C GLY A 480 -7.15 -8.78 -12.08
N PRO A 481 -5.94 -8.98 -11.56
CA PRO A 481 -5.38 -8.14 -10.50
C PRO A 481 -5.48 -6.64 -10.83
N THR A 482 -6.25 -5.91 -10.03
CA THR A 482 -6.65 -4.52 -10.34
C THR A 482 -6.50 -3.62 -9.12
N LEU A 483 -5.85 -2.46 -9.31
CA LEU A 483 -5.78 -1.38 -8.34
C LEU A 483 -6.67 -0.21 -8.76
N LEU A 484 -7.65 0.13 -7.91
CA LEU A 484 -8.40 1.38 -8.00
C LEU A 484 -7.69 2.45 -7.17
N ILE A 485 -7.26 3.55 -7.78
CA ILE A 485 -6.33 4.51 -7.17
C ILE A 485 -6.96 5.91 -7.14
N HIS A 486 -6.95 6.55 -5.97
CA HIS A 486 -7.29 7.96 -5.77
C HIS A 486 -6.09 8.73 -5.21
N GLY A 487 -5.59 9.70 -5.99
CA GLY A 487 -4.54 10.62 -5.56
C GLY A 487 -5.12 11.95 -5.07
N VAL A 488 -4.75 12.36 -3.85
CA VAL A 488 -5.14 13.66 -3.26
C VAL A 488 -3.98 14.64 -3.31
N THR A 489 -2.74 14.17 -3.09
CA THR A 489 -1.55 15.02 -3.05
C THR A 489 -0.97 15.22 -4.45
N PRO A 490 -0.61 16.44 -4.86
CA PRO A 490 0.12 16.66 -6.11
C PRO A 490 1.51 16.02 -6.03
N VAL A 491 1.81 15.18 -7.01
CA VAL A 491 3.06 14.41 -7.06
C VAL A 491 4.01 14.84 -8.20
N ILE A 492 3.57 15.81 -9.00
CA ILE A 492 4.35 16.40 -10.08
C ILE A 492 4.44 17.90 -9.80
N THR A 493 5.63 18.47 -9.92
CA THR A 493 5.83 19.93 -9.90
C THR A 493 5.35 20.48 -11.23
N THR A 494 4.07 20.75 -11.36
CA THR A 494 3.53 21.37 -12.58
C THR A 494 3.71 22.89 -12.46
N ASP A 495 4.87 23.38 -12.90
CA ASP A 495 5.00 24.74 -13.47
C ASP A 495 4.90 24.59 -15.01
N LEU A 496 3.84 23.94 -15.49
CA LEU A 496 3.59 23.68 -16.92
C LEU A 496 2.60 24.69 -17.48
#